data_AF-A0A0R3X651-F1
#
_entry.id   AF-A0A0R3X651-F1
#
_cell.length_a   1.000
_cell.length_b   1.000
_cell.length_c   1.000
_cell.angle_alpha   90.00
_cell.angle_beta   90.00
_cell.angle_gamma   90.00
#
_symmetry.space_group_name_H-M   'P 1'
#
loop_
_entity.id
_entity.type
_entity.pdbx_description
1 polymer ?
#
loop_
_entity_poly.entity_id
_entity_poly.type
_entity_poly.pdbx_seq_one_letter_code
_entity_poly.pdbx_strand_id
1 'polypeptide(L)'
;MIHSRVEVSIEYGLTRVHCIQNVQRVLEFLQFRKVRIVNIRPDEIVDGNPKLTLGLIWIIILHFHLSDLLHLPSGVVIGTENALPPDLTIPEGRLLLDNGSGSLQSLALLDETAGRNLLAWCRAVTTGYRGVDINDFSSSWSDGRAFLAIIHRYK
;
A
#
# COMPACT_ATOMS: atom_id res chain seq x y z
N MET A 1 -14.76 10.01 -27.49
CA MET A 1 -14.87 8.57 -27.73
C MET A 1 -14.12 7.85 -26.62
N ILE A 2 -14.77 6.87 -25.97
CA ILE A 2 -14.26 5.86 -25.02
C ILE A 2 -13.46 6.35 -23.79
N HIS A 3 -14.19 6.81 -22.75
CA HIS A 3 -13.75 6.55 -21.36
C HIS A 3 -14.14 5.11 -21.04
N SER A 4 -13.40 4.16 -21.61
CA SER A 4 -13.50 2.75 -21.25
C SER A 4 -13.21 2.66 -19.76
N ARG A 5 -14.22 2.32 -18.94
CA ARG A 5 -13.98 1.98 -17.53
C ARG A 5 -12.89 0.91 -17.55
N VAL A 6 -11.73 1.18 -16.95
CA VAL A 6 -10.75 0.13 -16.69
C VAL A 6 -11.45 -0.89 -15.79
N GLU A 7 -11.83 -2.02 -16.38
CA GLU A 7 -12.47 -3.12 -15.69
C GLU A 7 -11.38 -3.92 -15.00
N VAL A 8 -11.40 -3.87 -13.67
CA VAL A 8 -10.41 -4.54 -12.83
C VAL A 8 -10.87 -5.99 -12.67
N SER A 9 -10.70 -6.78 -13.74
CA SER A 9 -11.06 -8.19 -13.77
C SER A 9 -9.95 -9.04 -13.14
N ILE A 10 -10.32 -9.95 -12.24
CA ILE A 10 -9.41 -10.88 -11.59
C ILE A 10 -9.20 -12.09 -12.49
N GLU A 11 -7.97 -12.36 -12.92
CA GLU A 11 -7.62 -13.62 -13.56
C GLU A 11 -7.21 -14.66 -12.51
N TYR A 12 -7.83 -15.84 -12.58
CA TYR A 12 -7.63 -16.95 -11.63
C TYR A 12 -6.56 -17.95 -12.12
N GLY A 13 -5.81 -17.61 -13.17
CA GLY A 13 -4.76 -18.47 -13.70
C GLY A 13 -3.60 -18.63 -12.72
N LEU A 14 -3.05 -19.84 -12.65
CA LEU A 14 -1.97 -20.19 -11.71
C LEU A 14 -0.56 -19.97 -12.28
N THR A 15 -0.43 -19.58 -13.55
CA THR A 15 0.88 -19.39 -14.17
C THR A 15 1.46 -18.02 -13.85
N ARG A 16 2.79 -17.91 -13.80
CA ARG A 16 3.52 -16.65 -13.52
C ARG A 16 3.06 -15.49 -14.41
N VAL A 17 2.71 -15.77 -15.66
CA VAL A 17 2.21 -14.77 -16.62
C VAL A 17 0.87 -14.17 -16.15
N HIS A 18 -0.05 -14.99 -15.63
CA HIS A 18 -1.31 -14.49 -15.08
C HIS A 18 -1.08 -13.66 -13.81
N CYS A 19 -0.16 -14.07 -12.94
CA CYS A 19 0.21 -13.30 -11.75
C CYS A 19 0.75 -11.91 -12.13
N ILE A 20 1.67 -11.87 -13.10
CA ILE A 20 2.22 -10.61 -13.64
C ILE A 20 1.10 -9.75 -14.21
N GLN A 21 0.20 -10.34 -14.99
CA GLN A 21 -0.90 -9.59 -15.61
C GLN A 21 -1.86 -9.01 -14.55
N ASN A 22 -2.18 -9.76 -13.50
CA ASN A 22 -2.97 -9.27 -12.38
C ASN A 22 -2.32 -8.06 -11.69
N VAL A 23 -1.03 -8.18 -11.35
CA VAL A 23 -0.28 -7.06 -10.74
C VAL A 23 -0.18 -5.88 -11.72
N GLN A 24 0.01 -6.14 -13.00
CA GLN A 24 0.09 -5.08 -13.99
C GLN A 24 -1.22 -4.30 -14.12
N ARG A 25 -2.38 -4.97 -14.08
CA ARG A 25 -3.69 -4.29 -14.05
C ARG A 25 -3.86 -3.38 -12.84
N VAL A 26 -3.34 -3.78 -11.67
CA VAL A 26 -3.32 -2.95 -10.47
C VAL A 26 -2.53 -1.66 -10.73
N LEU A 27 -1.33 -1.78 -11.30
CA LEU A 27 -0.48 -0.63 -11.61
C LEU A 27 -1.12 0.27 -12.67
N GLU A 28 -1.68 -0.29 -13.73
CA GLU A 28 -2.38 0.44 -14.79
C GLU A 28 -3.59 1.20 -14.23
N PHE A 29 -4.37 0.59 -13.33
CA PHE A 29 -5.50 1.25 -12.68
C PHE A 29 -5.05 2.46 -11.83
N LEU A 30 -3.99 2.29 -11.03
CA LEU A 30 -3.43 3.36 -10.22
C LEU A 30 -2.86 4.50 -11.09
N GLN A 31 -2.17 4.18 -12.19
CA GLN A 31 -1.69 5.17 -13.16
C GLN A 31 -2.84 5.91 -13.86
N PHE A 32 -3.91 5.20 -14.22
CA PHE A 32 -5.13 5.81 -14.79
C PHE A 32 -5.76 6.82 -13.81
N ARG A 33 -5.72 6.51 -12.51
CA ARG A 33 -6.13 7.41 -11.42
C ARG A 33 -5.10 8.48 -11.06
N LYS A 34 -4.08 8.69 -11.91
CA LYS A 34 -3.00 9.68 -11.76
C LYS A 34 -2.12 9.48 -10.51
N VAL A 35 -2.07 8.26 -9.97
CA VAL A 35 -1.15 7.91 -8.89
C VAL A 35 0.25 7.70 -9.46
N ARG A 36 1.25 8.35 -8.87
CA ARG A 36 2.65 8.18 -9.28
C ARG A 36 3.21 6.89 -8.71
N ILE A 37 3.46 5.93 -9.58
CA ILE A 37 4.12 4.67 -9.25
C ILE A 37 5.57 4.79 -9.72
N VAL A 38 6.51 4.86 -8.79
CA VAL A 38 7.94 4.96 -9.10
C VAL A 38 8.61 3.67 -8.63
N ASN A 39 9.36 3.03 -9.53
CA ASN A 39 10.23 1.90 -9.20
C ASN A 39 9.51 0.66 -8.61
N ILE A 40 8.27 0.41 -9.01
CA ILE A 40 7.57 -0.85 -8.72
C ILE A 40 7.38 -1.58 -10.05
N ARG A 41 7.94 -2.80 -10.13
CA ARG A 41 7.81 -3.69 -11.28
C ARG A 41 6.91 -4.88 -10.93
N PRO A 42 6.05 -5.36 -11.83
CA PRO A 42 5.20 -6.52 -11.57
C PRO A 42 5.97 -7.80 -11.23
N ASP A 43 7.10 -8.05 -11.91
CA ASP A 43 7.96 -9.23 -11.69
C ASP A 43 8.46 -9.32 -10.24
N GLU A 44 8.96 -8.22 -9.67
CA GLU A 44 9.44 -8.19 -8.29
C GLU A 44 8.34 -8.47 -7.25
N ILE A 45 7.09 -8.08 -7.54
CA ILE A 45 5.94 -8.38 -6.68
C ILE A 45 5.59 -9.86 -6.77
N VAL A 46 5.55 -10.41 -7.99
CA VAL A 46 5.28 -11.83 -8.23
C VAL A 46 6.38 -12.73 -7.65
N ASP A 47 7.61 -12.25 -7.62
CA ASP A 47 8.74 -12.95 -6.97
C ASP A 47 8.69 -12.79 -5.43
N GLY A 48 7.70 -12.08 -4.89
CA GLY A 48 7.39 -12.03 -3.46
C GLY A 48 8.20 -11.01 -2.67
N ASN A 49 8.68 -9.92 -3.30
CA ASN A 49 9.45 -8.89 -2.62
C ASN A 49 8.57 -8.13 -1.59
N PRO A 50 8.81 -8.30 -0.27
CA PRO A 50 7.91 -7.74 0.73
C PRO A 50 8.01 -6.22 0.83
N LYS A 51 9.18 -5.64 0.51
CA LYS A 51 9.39 -4.19 0.53
C LYS A 51 8.55 -3.51 -0.54
N LEU A 52 8.53 -4.05 -1.75
CA LEU A 52 7.75 -3.51 -2.85
C LEU A 52 6.25 -3.81 -2.67
N THR A 53 5.91 -4.97 -2.11
CA THR A 53 4.53 -5.33 -1.77
C THR A 53 3.94 -4.36 -0.74
N LEU A 54 4.65 -4.11 0.36
CA LEU A 54 4.23 -3.12 1.37
C LEU A 54 4.15 -1.70 0.77
N GLY A 55 5.11 -1.32 -0.07
CA GLY A 55 5.07 -0.05 -0.80
C GLY A 55 3.81 0.09 -1.66
N LEU A 56 3.41 -0.98 -2.36
CA LEU A 56 2.21 -0.98 -3.19
C LEU A 56 0.92 -0.94 -2.34
N ILE A 57 0.87 -1.70 -1.23
CA ILE A 57 -0.25 -1.64 -0.27
C ILE A 57 -0.38 -0.22 0.29
N TRP A 58 0.73 0.39 0.71
CA TRP A 58 0.77 1.76 1.21
C TRP A 58 0.23 2.75 0.18
N ILE A 59 0.65 2.65 -1.08
CA ILE A 59 0.16 3.51 -2.16
C ILE A 59 -1.36 3.34 -2.35
N ILE A 60 -1.87 2.10 -2.31
CA ILE A 60 -3.30 1.81 -2.45
C ILE A 60 -4.10 2.40 -1.28
N ILE A 61 -3.66 2.15 -0.04
CA ILE A 61 -4.28 2.70 1.17
C ILE A 61 -4.27 4.21 1.13
N LEU A 62 -3.11 4.82 0.83
CA LEU A 62 -2.97 6.25 0.74
C LEU A 62 -3.89 6.80 -0.34
N HIS A 63 -3.96 6.19 -1.54
CA HIS A 63 -4.85 6.68 -2.60
C HIS A 63 -6.31 6.77 -2.15
N PHE A 64 -6.82 5.75 -1.45
CA PHE A 64 -8.21 5.74 -1.01
C PHE A 64 -8.46 6.70 0.17
N HIS A 65 -7.56 6.76 1.17
CA HIS A 65 -7.70 7.70 2.28
C HIS A 65 -7.46 9.17 1.86
N LEU A 66 -6.55 9.42 0.91
CA LEU A 66 -6.31 10.76 0.36
C LEU A 66 -7.44 11.18 -0.59
N SER A 67 -8.08 10.25 -1.31
CA SER A 67 -9.25 10.57 -2.15
C SER A 67 -10.47 11.00 -1.30
N ASP A 68 -10.64 10.38 -0.14
CA ASP A 68 -11.66 10.78 0.83
C ASP A 68 -11.38 12.16 1.42
N LEU A 69 -10.11 12.49 1.65
CA LEU A 69 -9.68 13.79 2.20
C LEU A 69 -9.61 14.91 1.14
N LEU A 70 -9.28 14.58 -0.12
CA LEU A 70 -9.04 15.52 -1.22
C LEU A 70 -10.11 15.37 -2.32
N HIS A 71 -11.38 15.61 -2.00
CA HIS A 71 -12.38 15.97 -3.03
C HIS A 71 -12.01 17.29 -3.75
N LEU A 72 -10.87 17.30 -4.44
CA LEU A 72 -10.35 18.40 -5.23
C LEU A 72 -9.89 17.84 -6.59
N PRO A 73 -10.17 18.54 -7.70
CA PRO A 73 -9.98 18.01 -9.04
C PRO A 73 -8.50 17.73 -9.33
N SER A 74 -8.24 16.46 -9.67
CA SER A 74 -7.01 15.86 -10.18
C SER A 74 -5.96 16.84 -10.73
N GLY A 75 -4.83 17.01 -10.03
CA GLY A 75 -3.70 17.74 -10.62
C GLY A 75 -2.60 18.27 -9.69
N VAL A 76 -2.38 17.73 -8.48
CA VAL A 76 -1.32 18.24 -7.60
C VAL A 76 -0.05 17.39 -7.73
N VAL A 77 0.97 17.99 -8.32
CA VAL A 77 2.37 17.55 -8.30
C VAL A 77 2.96 17.93 -6.94
N ILE A 78 3.56 16.97 -6.21
CA ILE A 78 4.35 17.28 -5.01
C ILE A 78 5.81 16.85 -5.22
N GLY A 79 6.69 17.80 -4.91
CA GLY A 79 8.12 17.91 -5.20
C GLY A 79 8.31 19.26 -5.88
N THR A 80 8.69 20.35 -5.20
CA THR A 80 9.92 20.53 -4.40
C THR A 80 9.73 21.45 -3.18
N GLU A 81 10.75 21.38 -2.31
CA GLU A 81 11.27 22.38 -1.36
C GLU A 81 10.62 22.68 0.01
N ASN A 82 11.43 22.36 1.04
CA ASN A 82 11.54 22.90 2.38
C ASN A 82 10.84 24.24 2.68
N ALA A 83 9.98 24.23 3.70
CA ALA A 83 9.93 25.28 4.72
C ALA A 83 9.41 24.69 6.04
N LEU A 84 10.26 24.68 7.07
CA LEU A 84 9.80 24.55 8.46
C LEU A 84 9.11 25.87 8.86
N PRO A 85 7.93 25.83 9.50
CA PRO A 85 7.31 27.03 10.05
C PRO A 85 8.14 27.59 11.22
N PRO A 86 8.25 28.92 11.37
CA PRO A 86 9.14 29.58 12.33
C PRO A 86 8.70 29.54 13.82
N ASP A 87 7.75 28.69 14.23
CA ASP A 87 7.14 28.77 15.57
C ASP A 87 7.13 27.46 16.39
N LEU A 88 8.15 26.61 16.22
CA LEU A 88 8.40 25.51 17.15
C LEU A 88 9.71 25.77 17.89
N THR A 89 9.62 26.64 18.89
CA THR A 89 10.60 26.69 19.98
C THR A 89 10.57 25.36 20.72
N ILE A 90 11.73 24.70 20.82
CA ILE A 90 11.91 23.46 21.59
C ILE A 90 12.19 23.88 23.05
N PRO A 91 11.34 23.54 24.04
CA PRO A 91 11.74 23.59 25.43
C PRO A 91 12.57 22.35 25.75
N GLU A 92 13.86 22.57 25.96
CA GLU A 92 14.78 21.68 26.64
C GLU A 92 14.13 21.06 27.89
N GLY A 93 14.00 19.73 27.92
CA GLY A 93 13.76 18.99 29.15
C GLY A 93 12.51 18.12 29.18
N ARG A 94 12.62 16.92 28.59
CA ARG A 94 12.04 15.71 29.20
C ARG A 94 12.62 14.38 28.71
N LEU A 95 13.95 14.32 28.60
CA LEU A 95 14.64 13.05 28.80
C LEU A 95 14.56 12.68 30.28
N LEU A 96 13.59 11.85 30.66
CA LEU A 96 13.78 10.94 31.78
C LEU A 96 14.05 9.55 31.22
N LEU A 97 15.34 9.24 31.21
CA LEU A 97 15.93 7.94 31.02
C LEU A 97 15.32 6.95 32.04
N ASP A 98 14.91 5.78 31.58
CA ASP A 98 15.02 4.57 32.41
C ASP A 98 15.71 3.47 31.58
N ASN A 99 16.98 3.29 31.94
CA ASN A 99 17.78 2.08 31.92
C ASN A 99 17.45 0.98 30.88
N GLY A 100 18.20 1.04 29.77
CA GLY A 100 18.90 -0.11 29.19
C GLY A 100 18.12 -1.42 28.99
N SER A 101 17.36 -1.48 27.88
CA SER A 101 17.11 -2.67 27.02
C SER A 101 15.73 -2.66 26.33
N GLY A 102 14.81 -1.76 26.69
CA GLY A 102 13.41 -1.81 26.23
C GLY A 102 13.05 -1.06 24.94
N SER A 103 13.92 -0.21 24.37
CA SER A 103 13.53 0.71 23.29
C SER A 103 13.55 0.11 21.88
N LEU A 104 14.45 -0.84 21.61
CA LEU A 104 14.44 -1.56 20.32
C LEU A 104 13.32 -2.60 20.30
N GLN A 105 13.02 -3.23 21.44
CA GLN A 105 11.90 -4.15 21.56
C GLN A 105 10.58 -3.42 21.38
N SER A 106 10.42 -2.20 21.91
CA SER A 106 9.18 -1.42 21.76
C SER A 106 9.00 -0.86 20.34
N LEU A 107 10.06 -0.43 19.66
CA LEU A 107 10.00 -0.03 18.24
C LEU A 107 9.74 -1.24 17.32
N ALA A 108 10.40 -2.38 17.57
CA ALA A 108 10.11 -3.61 16.86
C ALA A 108 8.69 -4.12 17.16
N LEU A 109 8.20 -3.99 18.40
CA LEU A 109 6.81 -4.30 18.76
C LEU A 109 5.83 -3.35 18.09
N LEU A 110 6.15 -2.06 17.94
CA LEU A 110 5.34 -1.12 17.17
C LEU A 110 5.30 -1.49 15.69
N ASP A 111 6.43 -1.91 15.11
CA ASP A 111 6.49 -2.40 13.73
C ASP A 111 5.75 -3.73 13.56
N GLU A 112 5.88 -4.66 14.51
CA GLU A 112 5.14 -5.93 14.50
C GLU A 112 3.65 -5.76 14.79
N THR A 113 3.26 -4.80 15.63
CA THR A 113 1.83 -4.49 15.86
C THR A 113 1.23 -3.75 14.68
N ALA A 114 1.96 -2.80 14.08
CA ALA A 114 1.55 -2.14 12.85
C ALA A 114 1.38 -3.15 11.70
N GLY A 115 2.35 -4.05 11.51
CA GLY A 115 2.28 -5.13 10.52
C GLY A 115 1.10 -6.07 10.76
N ARG A 116 0.87 -6.50 12.01
CA ARG A 116 -0.28 -7.35 12.38
C ARG A 116 -1.63 -6.65 12.16
N ASN A 117 -1.72 -5.37 12.53
CA ASN A 117 -2.93 -4.57 12.34
C ASN A 117 -3.22 -4.36 10.85
N LEU A 118 -2.19 -4.08 10.05
CA LEU A 118 -2.30 -3.96 8.61
C LEU A 118 -2.74 -5.28 7.97
N LEU A 119 -2.18 -6.41 8.40
CA LEU A 119 -2.56 -7.74 7.92
C LEU A 119 -4.03 -8.04 8.25
N ALA A 120 -4.46 -7.74 9.48
CA ALA A 120 -5.85 -7.91 9.91
C ALA A 120 -6.81 -7.03 9.09
N TRP A 121 -6.44 -5.78 8.81
CA TRP A 121 -7.21 -4.90 7.94
C TRP A 121 -7.32 -5.47 6.52
N CYS A 122 -6.21 -5.93 5.93
CA CYS A 122 -6.21 -6.50 4.58
C CYS A 122 -7.16 -7.72 4.49
N ARG A 123 -7.14 -8.61 5.50
CA ARG A 123 -8.07 -9.74 5.60
C ARG A 123 -9.53 -9.30 5.70
N ALA A 124 -9.81 -8.31 6.55
CA ALA A 124 -11.17 -7.80 6.73
C ALA A 124 -11.74 -7.19 5.44
N VAL A 125 -10.92 -6.43 4.70
CA VAL A 125 -11.29 -5.79 3.43
C VAL A 125 -11.54 -6.83 2.33
N THR A 126 -10.71 -7.86 2.28
CA THR A 126 -10.77 -8.93 1.27
C THR A 126 -11.68 -10.11 1.65
N THR A 127 -12.39 -10.00 2.78
CA THR A 127 -13.35 -11.03 3.21
C THR A 127 -14.45 -11.20 2.15
N GLY A 128 -14.64 -12.44 1.67
CA GLY A 128 -15.63 -12.80 0.66
C GLY A 128 -15.10 -12.90 -0.77
N TYR A 129 -13.85 -12.52 -1.03
CA TYR A 129 -13.22 -12.75 -2.34
C TYR A 129 -12.70 -14.18 -2.45
N ARG A 130 -13.14 -14.92 -3.47
CA ARG A 130 -12.74 -16.31 -3.67
C ARG A 130 -11.24 -16.40 -3.92
N GLY A 131 -10.57 -17.27 -3.15
CA GLY A 131 -9.16 -17.63 -3.36
C GLY A 131 -8.18 -16.48 -3.11
N VAL A 132 -8.56 -15.55 -2.24
CA VAL A 132 -7.67 -14.53 -1.65
C VAL A 132 -7.50 -14.91 -0.18
N ASP A 133 -6.29 -15.29 0.22
CA ASP A 133 -5.94 -15.56 1.61
C ASP A 133 -4.63 -14.87 1.95
N ILE A 134 -4.68 -13.94 2.91
CA ILE A 134 -3.59 -13.02 3.23
C ILE A 134 -2.96 -13.43 4.54
N ASN A 135 -1.76 -14.01 4.50
CA ASN A 135 -1.03 -14.51 5.66
C ASN A 135 0.32 -13.81 5.87
N ASP A 136 0.84 -13.18 4.82
CA ASP A 136 2.10 -12.44 4.84
C ASP A 136 2.01 -11.18 3.96
N PHE A 137 3.15 -10.50 3.77
CA PHE A 137 3.32 -9.40 2.81
C PHE A 137 4.24 -9.79 1.64
N SER A 138 4.28 -11.07 1.27
CA SER A 138 5.11 -11.58 0.17
C SER A 138 4.28 -12.52 -0.71
N SER A 139 4.24 -13.80 -0.38
CA SER A 139 3.64 -14.84 -1.20
C SER A 139 2.13 -14.69 -1.35
N SER A 140 1.42 -14.24 -0.30
CA SER A 140 -0.03 -13.97 -0.33
C SER A 140 -0.45 -12.87 -1.32
N TRP A 141 0.51 -12.07 -1.81
CA TRP A 141 0.25 -10.95 -2.72
C TRP A 141 0.83 -11.18 -4.12
N SER A 142 1.65 -12.21 -4.27
CA SER A 142 2.38 -12.53 -5.51
C SER A 142 1.48 -12.86 -6.70
N ASP A 143 0.26 -13.34 -6.47
CA ASP A 143 -0.72 -13.64 -7.51
C ASP A 143 -1.49 -12.41 -8.02
N GLY A 144 -1.30 -11.26 -7.35
CA GLY A 144 -1.96 -9.99 -7.64
C GLY A 144 -3.44 -9.92 -7.23
N ARG A 145 -4.04 -11.00 -6.71
CA ARG A 145 -5.49 -11.10 -6.50
C ARG A 145 -5.93 -10.35 -5.25
N ALA A 146 -5.11 -10.35 -4.21
CA ALA A 146 -5.31 -9.54 -3.01
C ALA A 146 -5.39 -8.03 -3.33
N PHE A 147 -4.49 -7.53 -4.17
CA PHE A 147 -4.49 -6.13 -4.61
C PHE A 147 -5.75 -5.77 -5.41
N LEU A 148 -6.12 -6.62 -6.37
CA LEU A 148 -7.32 -6.42 -7.18
C LEU A 148 -8.59 -6.43 -6.32
N ALA A 149 -8.67 -7.30 -5.31
CA ALA A 149 -9.80 -7.37 -4.39
C ALA A 149 -9.95 -6.09 -3.56
N ILE A 150 -8.83 -5.52 -3.07
CA ILE A 150 -8.85 -4.23 -2.36
C ILE A 150 -9.32 -3.12 -3.29
N ILE A 151 -8.75 -3.01 -4.50
CA ILE A 151 -9.15 -1.99 -5.47
C ILE A 151 -10.63 -2.12 -5.84
N HIS A 152 -11.11 -3.33 -6.08
CA HIS A 152 -12.50 -3.57 -6.43
C HIS A 152 -13.47 -3.12 -5.34
N ARG A 153 -13.06 -3.21 -4.06
CA ARG A 153 -13.88 -2.77 -2.93
C ARG A 153 -13.99 -1.26 -2.78
N TYR A 154 -12.99 -0.50 -3.22
CA TYR A 154 -12.91 0.95 -3.03
C TYR A 154 -13.01 1.78 -4.32
N LYS A 155 -13.29 1.14 -5.48
CA LYS A 155 -13.47 1.79 -6.79
C LYS A 155 -14.72 2.68 -6.86
#